data_AF-A0A426Y1C6-F1
#
_entry.id   AF-A0A426Y1C6-F1
#
_cell.length_a   1.000
_cell.length_b   1.000
_cell.length_c   1.000
_cell.angle_alpha   90.00
_cell.angle_beta   90.00
_cell.angle_gamma   90.00
#
_symmetry.space_group_name_H-M   'P 1'
#
loop_
_entity.id
_entity.type
_entity.pdbx_description
1 polymer ?
#
loop_
_entity_poly.entity_id
_entity_poly.type
_entity_poly.pdbx_seq_one_letter_code
_entity_poly.pdbx_strand_id
1 'polypeptide(L)'
;MPDAEIRALIASRQWDELLNFDQVPMGMHVPCDADDEMISFRPLWQLTNELRNGRTFDGWKEGLITFPPTYKYERNSNRYVGENAREGEKRRSPAWCDRILWLGKGIKQLSYWRSEQSLSDHRPVSSVFQVEVEVLNQRKLERVLNFITAGLIPENNL
;
A
#
# COMPACT_ATOMS: atom_id res chain seq x y z
N MET A 1 -7.06 19.64 -0.10
CA MET A 1 -6.44 20.38 1.00
C MET A 1 -5.23 21.11 0.43
N PRO A 2 -5.09 22.43 0.60
CA PRO A 2 -3.89 23.17 0.18
C PRO A 2 -2.62 22.67 0.89
N ASP A 3 -1.46 22.75 0.22
CA ASP A 3 -0.15 22.31 0.76
C ASP A 3 0.19 22.96 2.11
N ALA A 4 -0.21 24.21 2.33
CA ALA A 4 -0.03 24.90 3.60
C ALA A 4 -0.81 24.26 4.76
N GLU A 5 -2.04 23.80 4.51
CA GLU A 5 -2.88 23.15 5.50
C GLU A 5 -2.38 21.72 5.80
N ILE A 6 -1.95 21.00 4.76
CA ILE A 6 -1.26 19.70 4.90
C ILE A 6 -0.02 19.84 5.80
N ARG A 7 0.81 20.86 5.57
CA ARG A 7 2.00 21.12 6.38
C ARG A 7 1.66 21.47 7.82
N ALA A 8 0.58 22.22 8.05
CA ALA A 8 0.12 22.54 9.39
C ALA A 8 -0.30 21.29 10.16
N LEU A 9 -1.09 20.40 9.54
CA LEU A 9 -1.50 19.13 10.18
C LEU A 9 -0.31 18.22 10.49
N ILE A 10 0.67 18.15 9.58
CA ILE A 10 1.93 17.42 9.80
C ILE A 10 2.70 18.01 10.99
N ALA A 11 2.89 19.33 11.03
CA ALA A 11 3.62 20.01 12.09
C ALA A 11 2.96 19.83 13.46
N SER A 12 1.62 19.89 13.50
CA SER A 12 0.79 19.66 14.68
C SER A 12 0.58 18.18 15.00
N ARG A 13 1.12 17.26 14.17
CA ARG A 13 0.95 15.80 14.30
C ARG A 13 -0.53 15.35 14.34
N GLN A 14 -1.41 16.07 13.66
CA GLN A 14 -2.84 15.76 13.54
C GLN A 14 -3.06 14.71 12.45
N TRP A 15 -2.62 13.48 12.73
CA TRP A 15 -2.63 12.39 11.74
C TRP A 15 -4.03 11.90 11.42
N ASP A 16 -4.94 11.89 12.38
CA ASP A 16 -6.32 11.45 12.16
C ASP A 16 -7.03 12.37 11.16
N GLU A 17 -6.88 13.68 11.30
CA GLU A 17 -7.44 14.66 10.36
C GLU A 17 -6.81 14.54 8.97
N LEU A 18 -5.49 14.36 8.92
CA LEU A 18 -4.77 14.18 7.66
C LEU A 18 -5.22 12.89 6.95
N LEU A 19 -5.31 11.77 7.66
CA LEU A 19 -5.65 10.46 7.09
C LEU A 19 -7.15 10.34 6.76
N ASN A 20 -8.03 11.01 7.49
CA ASN A 20 -9.47 11.00 7.22
C ASN A 20 -9.86 11.84 6.00
N PHE A 21 -9.03 12.81 5.58
CA PHE A 21 -9.28 13.62 4.39
C PHE A 21 -9.38 12.77 3.10
N ASP A 22 -8.77 11.59 3.09
CA ASP A 22 -8.65 10.72 1.91
C ASP A 22 -9.65 9.55 1.88
N GLN A 23 -10.62 9.54 2.81
CA GLN A 23 -11.70 8.54 2.93
C GLN A 23 -12.98 8.91 2.14
N VAL A 24 -12.90 9.85 1.20
CA VAL A 24 -14.06 10.25 0.37
C VAL A 24 -14.59 9.02 -0.40
N PRO A 25 -15.91 8.73 -0.36
CA PRO A 25 -16.47 7.52 -0.95
C PRO A 25 -16.32 7.49 -2.48
N MET A 26 -16.24 6.27 -3.03
CA MET A 26 -16.30 5.98 -4.46
C MET A 26 -17.54 6.65 -5.09
N GLY A 27 -17.35 7.67 -5.93
CA GLY A 27 -18.47 8.32 -6.64
C GLY A 27 -18.41 9.84 -6.78
N MET A 28 -17.53 10.57 -6.08
CA MET A 28 -17.22 11.96 -6.46
C MET A 28 -16.24 11.94 -7.63
N HIS A 29 -16.78 12.13 -8.83
CA HIS A 29 -16.02 12.31 -10.07
C HIS A 29 -14.99 13.42 -9.84
N VAL A 30 -13.70 13.09 -9.86
CA VAL A 30 -12.67 14.11 -10.10
C VAL A 30 -12.95 14.59 -11.53
N PRO A 31 -13.25 15.89 -11.76
CA PRO A 31 -13.55 16.39 -13.09
C PRO A 31 -12.46 15.94 -14.07
N CYS A 32 -12.85 15.43 -15.24
CA CYS A 32 -11.91 15.07 -16.31
C CYS A 32 -11.01 16.25 -16.74
N ASP A 33 -11.45 17.47 -16.42
CA ASP A 33 -10.78 18.73 -16.73
C ASP A 33 -9.95 19.25 -15.54
N ALA A 34 -9.67 18.43 -14.54
CA ALA A 34 -8.80 18.82 -13.44
C ALA A 34 -7.39 19.18 -13.95
N ASP A 35 -7.09 20.47 -13.92
CA ASP A 35 -5.82 21.05 -14.31
C ASP A 35 -4.64 20.35 -13.61
N ASP A 36 -3.49 20.25 -14.27
CA ASP A 36 -2.26 19.62 -13.74
C ASP A 36 -1.87 20.16 -12.33
N GLU A 37 -2.27 21.38 -11.98
CA GLU A 37 -2.10 21.95 -10.63
C GLU A 37 -2.86 21.17 -9.56
N MET A 38 -4.08 20.70 -9.82
CA MET A 38 -4.91 20.01 -8.83
C MET A 38 -4.43 18.58 -8.54
N ILE A 39 -3.75 17.95 -9.51
CA ILE A 39 -3.03 16.67 -9.35
C ILE A 39 -1.74 16.87 -8.55
N SER A 40 -1.11 18.04 -8.68
CA SER A 40 0.12 18.44 -7.97
C SER A 40 -0.09 18.67 -6.46
N PHE A 41 -1.29 19.01 -6.01
CA PHE A 41 -1.60 19.30 -4.61
C PHE A 41 -1.81 18.08 -3.69
N ARG A 42 -1.66 16.84 -4.20
CA ARG A 42 -1.72 15.61 -3.40
C ARG A 42 -0.41 14.78 -3.43
N PRO A 43 0.77 15.37 -3.14
CA PRO A 43 2.02 14.61 -3.14
C PRO A 43 2.03 13.49 -2.08
N LEU A 44 1.19 13.60 -1.04
CA LEU A 44 1.06 12.59 0.02
C LEU A 44 0.50 11.25 -0.46
N TRP A 45 -0.40 11.24 -1.44
CA TRP A 45 -1.17 10.04 -1.83
C TRP A 45 -1.16 9.75 -3.32
N GLN A 46 -0.15 10.24 -4.06
CA GLN A 46 -0.05 10.01 -5.51
C GLN A 46 -0.29 8.54 -5.87
N LEU A 47 0.43 7.60 -5.23
CA LEU A 47 0.24 6.17 -5.47
C LEU A 47 -1.20 5.69 -5.20
N THR A 48 -1.80 6.12 -4.09
CA THR A 48 -3.18 5.75 -3.73
C THR A 48 -4.15 6.19 -4.82
N ASN A 49 -3.99 7.40 -5.36
CA ASN A 49 -4.83 7.91 -6.44
C ASN A 49 -4.61 7.17 -7.75
N GLU A 50 -3.36 6.93 -8.13
CA GLU A 50 -3.03 6.20 -9.37
C GLU A 50 -3.59 4.77 -9.33
N LEU A 51 -3.50 4.09 -8.18
CA LEU A 51 -4.05 2.76 -7.97
C LEU A 51 -5.59 2.76 -7.98
N ARG A 52 -6.22 3.72 -7.29
CA ARG A 52 -7.70 3.88 -7.28
C ARG A 52 -8.27 4.15 -8.67
N ASN A 53 -7.54 4.89 -9.49
CA ASN A 53 -7.95 5.22 -10.85
C ASN A 53 -7.57 4.16 -11.88
N GLY A 54 -6.98 3.03 -11.46
CA GLY A 54 -6.58 1.95 -12.37
C GLY A 54 -5.56 2.40 -13.42
N ARG A 55 -4.70 3.36 -13.08
CA ARG A 55 -3.63 3.85 -13.97
C ARG A 55 -2.32 3.08 -13.80
N THR A 56 -2.20 2.36 -12.69
CA THR A 56 -1.02 1.56 -12.33
C THR A 56 -1.40 0.49 -11.32
N PHE A 57 -0.57 -0.54 -11.21
CA PHE A 57 -0.75 -1.67 -10.29
C PHE A 57 -2.14 -2.33 -10.42
N ASP A 58 -2.58 -2.59 -11.64
CA ASP A 58 -3.90 -3.18 -11.92
C ASP A 58 -4.12 -4.50 -11.16
N GLY A 59 -5.22 -4.57 -10.42
CA GLY A 59 -5.61 -5.72 -9.59
C GLY A 59 -4.85 -5.85 -8.27
N TRP A 60 -3.78 -5.07 -8.04
CA TRP A 60 -3.08 -5.05 -6.77
C TRP A 60 -3.93 -4.37 -5.70
N LYS A 61 -3.67 -4.74 -4.45
CA LYS A 61 -4.32 -4.23 -3.27
C LYS A 61 -3.29 -3.64 -2.33
N GLU A 62 -3.72 -2.65 -1.56
CA GLU A 62 -2.95 -2.05 -0.49
C GLU A 62 -3.80 -1.93 0.77
N GLY A 63 -3.14 -2.04 1.92
CA GLY A 63 -3.78 -1.92 3.22
C GLY A 63 -4.16 -0.49 3.52
N LEU A 64 -5.11 -0.32 4.44
CA LEU A 64 -5.38 0.99 4.99
C LEU A 64 -4.11 1.50 5.71
N ILE A 65 -3.61 2.65 5.26
CA ILE A 65 -2.49 3.33 5.91
C ILE A 65 -3.03 4.08 7.11
N THR A 66 -2.63 3.66 8.32
CA THR A 66 -3.00 4.31 9.59
C THR A 66 -1.78 4.87 10.33
N PHE A 67 -0.67 5.07 9.62
CA PHE A 67 0.60 5.53 10.18
C PHE A 67 1.09 6.80 9.46
N PRO A 68 1.90 7.66 10.11
CA PRO A 68 2.34 8.92 9.51
C PRO A 68 3.36 8.72 8.37
N PRO A 69 3.61 9.75 7.55
CA PRO A 69 4.56 9.70 6.43
C PRO A 69 5.92 9.13 6.84
N THR A 70 6.48 8.28 6.01
CA THR A 70 7.72 7.54 6.32
C THR A 70 8.97 8.30 5.90
N TYR A 71 8.82 9.35 5.08
CA TYR A 71 9.87 10.21 4.54
C TYR A 71 9.46 11.68 4.69
N LYS A 72 10.34 12.70 4.74
CA LYS A 72 11.79 12.65 4.97
C LYS A 72 12.11 13.09 6.39
N TYR A 73 12.76 12.24 7.16
CA TYR A 73 13.19 12.54 8.52
C TYR A 73 14.61 13.11 8.58
N GLU A 74 14.88 13.92 9.60
CA GLU A 74 16.24 14.11 10.08
C GLU A 74 16.75 12.78 10.69
N ARG A 75 18.00 12.39 10.40
CA ARG A 75 18.56 11.15 10.97
C ARG A 75 18.61 11.24 12.49
N ASN A 76 18.34 10.12 13.15
CA ASN A 76 18.32 10.01 14.61
C ASN A 76 17.34 10.97 15.29
N SER A 77 16.30 11.42 14.58
CA SER A 77 15.33 12.40 15.04
C SER A 77 13.93 12.02 14.58
N ASN A 78 12.90 12.43 15.34
CA ASN A 78 11.48 12.27 15.00
C ASN A 78 10.91 13.49 14.26
N ARG A 79 11.78 14.37 13.77
CA ARG A 79 11.42 15.60 13.06
C ARG A 79 11.53 15.39 11.56
N TYR A 80 10.56 15.92 10.82
CA TYR A 80 10.65 15.99 9.37
C TYR A 80 11.62 17.09 8.95
N VAL A 81 12.33 16.84 7.85
CA VAL A 81 13.22 17.84 7.25
C VAL A 81 12.38 19.05 6.83
N GLY A 82 12.74 20.21 7.36
CA GLY A 82 12.07 21.48 7.04
C GLY A 82 11.10 22.00 8.10
N GLU A 83 10.85 21.26 9.19
CA GLU A 83 10.08 21.77 10.35
C GLU A 83 10.74 23.02 10.96
N ASN A 84 12.09 23.06 11.02
CA ASN A 84 12.87 24.21 11.47
C ASN A 84 13.87 24.63 10.39
N ALA A 85 13.40 24.79 9.14
CA ALA A 85 14.28 25.10 8.01
C ALA A 85 15.06 26.40 8.25
N ARG A 86 16.40 26.31 8.18
CA ARG A 86 17.24 27.50 8.02
C ARG A 86 17.10 28.04 6.60
N GLU A 87 17.39 29.32 6.41
CA GLU A 87 17.41 29.94 5.08
C GLU A 87 18.35 29.16 4.15
N GLY A 88 17.83 28.71 3.00
CA GLY A 88 18.59 27.91 2.02
C GLY A 88 18.46 26.39 2.11
N GLU A 89 17.79 25.82 3.13
CA GLU A 89 17.55 24.38 3.20
C GLU A 89 16.41 23.93 2.28
N LYS A 90 16.65 22.88 1.46
CA LYS A 90 15.61 22.26 0.61
C LYS A 90 14.53 21.62 1.47
N ARG A 91 13.38 22.29 1.56
CA ARG A 91 12.15 21.71 2.15
C ARG A 91 11.67 20.56 1.28
N ARG A 92 11.61 19.36 1.84
CA ARG A 92 10.92 18.20 1.23
C ARG A 92 9.59 18.03 1.94
N SER A 93 8.50 17.94 1.20
CA SER A 93 7.22 17.55 1.79
C SER A 93 7.35 16.13 2.34
N PRO A 94 6.82 15.85 3.54
CA PRO A 94 6.69 14.48 3.99
C PRO A 94 5.90 13.64 2.99
N ALA A 95 6.20 12.34 2.90
CA ALA A 95 5.59 11.43 1.93
C ALA A 95 5.57 9.99 2.45
N TRP A 96 4.61 9.21 1.93
CA TRP A 96 4.53 7.76 2.10
C TRP A 96 5.18 7.07 0.89
N CYS A 97 6.51 7.13 0.83
CA CYS A 97 7.28 6.51 -0.25
C CYS A 97 7.44 5.00 -0.07
N ASP A 98 7.29 4.50 1.16
CA ASP A 98 7.54 3.10 1.53
C ASP A 98 6.21 2.35 1.62
N ARG A 99 5.92 1.48 0.65
CA ARG A 99 4.59 0.92 0.37
C ARG A 99 4.65 -0.60 0.19
N ILE A 100 3.63 -1.31 0.66
CA ILE A 100 3.55 -2.78 0.52
C ILE A 100 2.21 -3.13 -0.12
N LEU A 101 2.28 -3.57 -1.37
CA LEU A 101 1.12 -3.98 -2.16
C LEU A 101 1.13 -5.50 -2.33
N TRP A 102 -0.04 -6.09 -2.57
CA TRP A 102 -0.16 -7.52 -2.89
C TRP A 102 -1.18 -7.78 -4.01
N LEU A 103 -0.97 -8.86 -4.75
CA LEU A 103 -1.86 -9.34 -5.79
C LEU A 103 -2.02 -10.86 -5.63
N GLY A 104 -3.26 -11.36 -5.68
CA GLY A 104 -3.53 -12.79 -5.58
C GLY A 104 -4.83 -13.10 -4.83
N LYS A 105 -5.24 -14.37 -4.93
CA LYS A 105 -6.35 -14.95 -4.17
C LYS A 105 -5.82 -15.57 -2.88
N GLY A 106 -6.67 -15.72 -1.86
CA GLY A 106 -6.28 -16.35 -0.59
C GLY A 106 -5.30 -15.54 0.26
N ILE A 107 -5.01 -14.27 -0.10
CA ILE A 107 -4.13 -13.38 0.67
C ILE A 107 -4.98 -12.43 1.51
N LYS A 108 -4.81 -12.49 2.83
CA LYS A 108 -5.42 -11.58 3.81
C LYS A 108 -4.33 -10.83 4.56
N GLN A 109 -4.28 -9.52 4.39
CA GLN A 109 -3.41 -8.67 5.21
C GLN A 109 -3.97 -8.59 6.64
N LEU A 110 -3.12 -8.86 7.63
CA LEU A 110 -3.48 -8.86 9.06
C LEU A 110 -3.06 -7.55 9.74
N SER A 111 -1.94 -6.98 9.35
CA SER A 111 -1.46 -5.70 9.88
C SER A 111 -0.59 -4.97 8.87
N TYR A 112 -0.58 -3.64 8.96
CA TYR A 112 0.22 -2.76 8.11
C TYR A 112 0.66 -1.55 8.94
N TRP A 113 1.96 -1.41 9.20
CA TRP A 113 2.47 -0.40 10.13
C TRP A 113 3.87 0.08 9.76
N ARG A 114 4.28 1.21 10.34
CA ARG A 114 5.67 1.66 10.34
C ARG A 114 6.31 1.43 11.72
N SER A 115 7.62 1.23 11.74
CA SER A 115 8.43 1.25 12.96
C SER A 115 9.13 2.60 13.15
N GLU A 116 9.44 2.97 14.39
CA GLU A 116 10.10 4.24 14.73
C GLU A 116 11.64 4.17 14.69
N GLN A 117 12.21 3.23 13.93
CA GLN A 117 13.66 3.16 13.78
C GLN A 117 14.19 4.37 13.01
N SER A 118 15.04 5.17 13.66
CA SER A 118 15.49 6.47 13.16
C SER A 118 16.87 6.48 12.50
N LEU A 119 17.40 5.31 12.16
CA LEU A 119 18.75 5.18 11.59
C LEU A 119 18.86 5.76 10.16
N SER A 120 17.74 5.87 9.47
CA SER A 120 17.61 6.42 8.12
C SER A 120 16.74 7.69 8.14
N ASP A 121 16.74 8.45 7.04
CA ASP A 121 15.74 9.48 6.75
C ASP A 121 14.38 8.90 6.35
N HIS A 122 14.29 7.56 6.30
CA HIS A 122 13.06 6.79 6.19
C HIS A 122 12.70 6.05 7.48
N ARG A 123 11.40 5.78 7.68
CA ARG A 123 10.88 4.86 8.69
C ARG A 123 10.53 3.51 8.07
N PRO A 124 11.06 2.38 8.57
CA PRO A 124 10.76 1.07 7.99
C PRO A 124 9.28 0.73 8.09
N VAL A 125 8.72 0.20 7.00
CA VAL A 125 7.33 -0.25 6.90
C VAL A 125 7.28 -1.77 6.88
N SER A 126 6.28 -2.34 7.53
CA SER A 126 6.09 -3.79 7.65
C SER A 126 4.62 -4.16 7.53
N SER A 127 4.38 -5.39 7.06
CA SER A 127 3.05 -5.93 6.89
C SER A 127 3.05 -7.43 7.21
N VAL A 128 2.00 -7.91 7.87
CA VAL A 128 1.78 -9.34 8.11
C VAL A 128 0.65 -9.82 7.22
N PHE A 129 0.83 -10.97 6.60
CA PHE A 129 -0.18 -11.61 5.75
C PHE A 129 -0.48 -13.02 6.23
N GLN A 130 -1.74 -13.40 6.18
CA GLN A 130 -2.18 -14.78 6.13
C GLN A 130 -2.38 -15.15 4.66
N VAL A 131 -1.75 -16.24 4.22
CA VAL A 131 -1.80 -16.69 2.82
C VAL A 131 -2.28 -18.13 2.80
N GLU A 132 -3.36 -18.38 2.06
CA GLU A 132 -3.81 -19.73 1.76
C GLU A 132 -2.86 -20.38 0.76
N VAL A 133 -2.40 -21.58 1.08
CA VAL A 133 -1.51 -22.37 0.23
C VAL A 133 -2.16 -23.71 -0.08
N GLU A 134 -2.19 -24.06 -1.36
CA GLU A 134 -2.62 -25.39 -1.78
C GLU A 134 -1.45 -26.36 -1.62
N VAL A 135 -1.64 -27.39 -0.80
CA VAL A 135 -0.65 -28.45 -0.62
C VAL A 135 -1.13 -29.69 -1.38
N LEU A 136 -0.48 -29.97 -2.51
CA LEU A 136 -0.73 -31.19 -3.26
C LEU A 136 -0.24 -32.40 -2.47
N ASN A 137 -1.15 -33.31 -2.14
CA ASN A 137 -0.80 -34.59 -1.56
C ASN A 137 -0.53 -35.61 -2.67
N GLN A 138 0.75 -35.83 -2.95
CA GLN A 138 1.19 -36.72 -4.03
C GLN A 138 0.57 -38.12 -3.96
N ARG A 139 0.48 -38.72 -2.76
CA ARG A 139 -0.08 -40.08 -2.61
C ARG A 139 -1.59 -40.13 -2.86
N LYS A 140 -2.33 -39.09 -2.46
CA LYS A 140 -3.77 -38.99 -2.77
C LYS A 140 -3.97 -38.76 -4.26
N LEU A 141 -3.15 -37.90 -4.87
CA LEU A 141 -3.18 -37.65 -6.31
C LEU A 141 -2.91 -38.93 -7.10
N GLU A 142 -1.86 -39.68 -6.75
CA GLU A 142 -1.51 -40.97 -7.38
C GLU A 142 -2.65 -42.00 -7.24
N ARG A 143 -3.28 -42.09 -6.07
CA ARG A 143 -4.44 -42.98 -5.87
C ARG A 143 -5.62 -42.62 -6.76
N VAL A 144 -5.95 -41.34 -6.86
CA VAL A 144 -7.03 -40.86 -7.73
C VAL A 144 -6.69 -41.11 -9.20
N LEU A 145 -5.45 -40.80 -9.61
CA LEU A 145 -4.98 -40.99 -10.98
C LEU A 145 -5.03 -42.48 -11.37
N ASN A 146 -4.57 -43.37 -10.50
CA ASN A 146 -4.61 -44.82 -10.72
C ASN A 146 -6.04 -45.35 -10.81
N PHE A 147 -6.97 -44.86 -9.96
CA PHE A 147 -8.38 -45.25 -10.02
C PHE A 147 -9.03 -44.81 -11.33
N ILE A 148 -8.81 -43.56 -11.76
CA ILE A 148 -9.33 -43.04 -13.04
C ILE A 148 -8.75 -43.84 -14.21
N THR A 149 -7.44 -44.14 -14.18
CA THR A 149 -6.77 -44.88 -15.25
C THR A 149 -7.27 -46.32 -15.33
N ALA A 150 -7.51 -46.98 -14.19
CA ALA A 150 -8.07 -48.33 -14.15
C ALA A 150 -9.52 -48.38 -14.67
N GLY A 151 -10.33 -47.35 -14.44
CA GLY A 151 -11.69 -47.25 -14.98
C GLY A 151 -11.79 -46.87 -16.46
N LEU A 152 -10.67 -46.46 -17.08
CA LEU A 152 -10.60 -46.11 -18.50
C LEU A 152 -10.05 -47.25 -19.38
N ILE A 153 -9.61 -48.36 -18.79
CA ILE A 153 -9.30 -49.59 -19.55
C ILE A 153 -10.65 -50.20 -19.95
N PRO A 154 -11.04 -50.17 -21.25
CA PRO A 154 -12.25 -50.86 -21.66
C PRO A 154 -12.01 -52.35 -21.42
N GLU A 155 -12.95 -53.02 -20.73
CA GLU A 155 -13.01 -54.48 -20.75
C GLU A 155 -13.29 -54.95 -22.19
N ASN A 156 -12.26 -55.00 -23.02
CA ASN A 156 -12.31 -55.71 -24.30
C ASN A 156 -11.83 -57.15 -24.06
N ASN A 157 -12.81 -57.94 -23.62
CA ASN A 157 -13.13 -59.33 -23.98
C ASN A 157 -11.97 -60.32 -24.26
N LEU A 158 -11.94 -61.35 -23.39
CA LEU A 158 -11.52 -62.72 -23.70
C LEU A 158 -12.16 -63.27 -24.97
#